data_AF-A0A285EBN6-F1
#
_entry.id   AF-A0A285EBN6-F1
#
_cell.length_a   1.000
_cell.length_b   1.000
_cell.length_c   1.000
_cell.angle_alpha   90.00
_cell.angle_beta   90.00
_cell.angle_gamma   90.00
#
_symmetry.space_group_name_H-M   'P 1'
#
loop_
_entity.id
_entity.type
_entity.pdbx_description
1 polymer ?
#
loop_
_entity_poly.entity_id
_entity_poly.type
_entity_poly.pdbx_seq_one_letter_code
_entity_poly.pdbx_strand_id
1 'polypeptide(L)'
;MNHPELAAQFDVAANGGITPDQVVAGTNRKLWWACSVAPDHRWEASGVNRVRGRGCPWCTVVAVSIREVRLAAELAAVFPGLDVEDRRVELPGRRALEADILDRERRLVVEYDGEYWHAGEDKEQRDREKTALLTEAGYTVIRVREAALCPLAAADVVVGEDDAIDVVTAAVLDRVAEFRPDLLTAEQPSPTDAAAGPSQLRRRTPAWLTCAPGSRHDPAPEERPAPAPTRRRTRRPARRS
;
A
#
# COMPACT_ATOMS: atom_id res chain seq x y z
N MET A 1 -28.35 -5.37 -6.91
CA MET A 1 -26.94 -5.04 -6.65
C MET A 1 -26.81 -4.60 -5.20
N ASN A 2 -26.20 -5.41 -4.33
CA ASN A 2 -26.12 -5.13 -2.89
C ASN A 2 -24.87 -4.32 -2.51
N HIS A 3 -24.49 -3.38 -3.36
CA HIS A 3 -23.28 -2.55 -3.26
C HIS A 3 -23.69 -1.08 -3.45
N PRO A 4 -24.02 -0.34 -2.38
CA PRO A 4 -24.55 1.02 -2.46
C PRO A 4 -23.64 1.97 -3.27
N GLU A 5 -22.33 1.83 -3.11
CA GLU A 5 -21.30 2.60 -3.80
C GLU A 5 -21.27 2.36 -5.31
N LEU A 6 -21.54 1.13 -5.75
CA LEU A 6 -21.64 0.77 -7.16
C LEU A 6 -23.00 1.15 -7.75
N ALA A 7 -24.07 0.98 -6.97
CA ALA A 7 -25.42 1.37 -7.37
C ALA A 7 -25.50 2.88 -7.64
N ALA A 8 -24.79 3.71 -6.86
CA ALA A 8 -24.69 5.15 -7.08
C ALA A 8 -23.98 5.51 -8.41
N GLN A 9 -23.13 4.64 -8.92
CA GLN A 9 -22.39 4.84 -10.18
C GLN A 9 -23.07 4.16 -11.38
N PHE A 10 -24.25 3.56 -11.20
CA PHE A 10 -24.93 2.81 -12.24
C PHE A 10 -25.76 3.72 -13.17
N ASP A 11 -25.55 3.64 -14.48
CA ASP A 11 -26.26 4.48 -15.45
C ASP A 11 -27.55 3.80 -15.93
N VAL A 12 -28.66 4.03 -15.23
CA VAL A 12 -29.96 3.42 -15.55
C VAL A 12 -30.43 3.76 -16.97
N ALA A 13 -30.21 4.99 -17.41
CA ALA A 13 -30.64 5.44 -18.74
C ALA A 13 -29.86 4.72 -19.84
N ALA A 14 -28.54 4.63 -19.72
CA ALA A 14 -27.70 3.96 -20.71
C ALA A 14 -27.84 2.42 -20.68
N ASN A 15 -28.26 1.85 -19.54
CA ASN A 15 -28.59 0.42 -19.42
C ASN A 15 -30.04 0.08 -19.79
N GLY A 16 -30.74 0.97 -20.51
CA GLY A 16 -32.08 0.70 -21.03
C GLY A 16 -33.17 0.57 -19.96
N GLY A 17 -33.01 1.29 -18.85
CA GLY A 17 -33.98 1.30 -17.74
C GLY A 17 -33.82 0.17 -16.73
N ILE A 18 -32.81 -0.70 -16.91
CA ILE A 18 -32.46 -1.71 -15.91
C ILE A 18 -32.02 -0.99 -14.64
N THR A 19 -32.56 -1.37 -13.48
CA THR A 19 -32.19 -0.78 -12.19
C THR A 19 -31.10 -1.60 -11.50
N PRO A 20 -30.29 -0.99 -10.61
CA PRO A 20 -29.20 -1.70 -9.94
C PRO A 20 -29.68 -2.93 -9.15
N ASP A 21 -30.86 -2.89 -8.53
CA ASP A 21 -31.47 -3.99 -7.80
C ASP A 21 -31.73 -5.24 -8.67
N GLN A 22 -31.96 -5.06 -9.98
CA GLN A 22 -32.17 -6.15 -10.93
C GLN A 22 -30.87 -6.83 -11.40
N VAL A 23 -29.71 -6.30 -10.98
CA VAL A 23 -28.39 -6.80 -11.41
C VAL A 23 -27.62 -7.37 -10.23
N VAL A 24 -27.05 -8.55 -10.41
CA VAL A 24 -26.06 -9.11 -9.47
C VAL A 24 -24.73 -8.40 -9.67
N ALA A 25 -24.14 -7.88 -8.60
CA ALA A 25 -22.93 -7.04 -8.67
C ALA A 25 -21.75 -7.74 -9.36
N GLY A 26 -21.52 -9.03 -9.08
CA GLY A 26 -20.44 -9.82 -9.69
C GLY A 26 -20.70 -10.30 -11.13
N THR A 27 -21.64 -9.72 -11.87
CA THR A 27 -21.94 -10.15 -13.24
C THR A 27 -20.80 -9.88 -14.22
N ASN A 28 -20.59 -10.79 -15.18
CA ASN A 28 -19.68 -10.58 -16.31
C ASN A 28 -20.29 -9.70 -17.42
N ARG A 29 -21.58 -9.36 -17.34
CA ARG A 29 -22.24 -8.48 -18.31
C ARG A 29 -21.62 -7.10 -18.27
N LYS A 30 -21.30 -6.54 -19.45
CA LYS A 30 -20.94 -5.13 -19.58
C LYS A 30 -22.17 -4.28 -19.33
N LEU A 31 -22.02 -3.30 -18.45
CA LEU A 31 -23.04 -2.35 -18.04
C LEU A 31 -22.42 -0.97 -18.10
N TRP A 32 -23.27 0.04 -18.29
CA TRP A 32 -22.88 1.44 -18.29
C TRP A 32 -22.82 2.00 -16.86
N TRP A 33 -21.77 2.76 -16.60
CA TRP A 33 -21.48 3.40 -15.32
C TRP A 33 -21.22 4.90 -15.55
N ALA A 34 -21.55 5.73 -14.57
CA ALA A 34 -21.31 7.16 -14.54
C ALA A 34 -20.36 7.55 -13.38
N CYS A 35 -19.43 8.48 -13.60
CA CYS A 35 -18.47 8.85 -12.56
C CYS A 35 -19.19 9.76 -11.56
N SER A 36 -18.98 9.53 -10.27
CA SER A 36 -19.48 10.42 -9.22
C SER A 36 -18.73 11.75 -9.15
N VAL A 37 -17.55 11.83 -9.78
CA VAL A 37 -16.66 13.00 -9.76
C VAL A 37 -16.93 13.96 -10.92
N ALA A 38 -17.17 13.41 -12.12
CA ALA A 38 -17.35 14.19 -13.34
C ALA A 38 -18.59 13.69 -14.11
N PRO A 39 -19.58 14.56 -14.38
CA PRO A 39 -20.89 14.15 -14.91
C PRO A 39 -20.85 13.71 -16.38
N ASP A 40 -19.80 14.05 -17.11
CA ASP A 40 -19.55 13.69 -18.50
C ASP A 40 -18.84 12.34 -18.65
N HIS A 41 -18.27 11.80 -17.58
CA HIS A 41 -17.59 10.51 -17.61
C HIS A 41 -18.59 9.35 -17.52
N ARG A 42 -18.75 8.63 -18.63
CA ARG A 42 -19.60 7.42 -18.71
C ARG A 42 -18.87 6.30 -19.44
N TRP A 43 -18.77 5.11 -18.85
CA TRP A 43 -18.02 3.99 -19.42
C TRP A 43 -18.75 2.67 -19.27
N GLU A 44 -18.35 1.70 -20.10
CA GLU A 44 -18.76 0.32 -19.96
C GLU A 44 -17.74 -0.49 -19.15
N ALA A 45 -18.23 -1.25 -18.18
CA ALA A 45 -17.44 -2.24 -17.46
C ALA A 45 -18.33 -3.41 -17.01
N SER A 46 -17.74 -4.58 -16.82
CA SER A 46 -18.45 -5.69 -16.19
C SER A 46 -18.66 -5.42 -14.70
N GLY A 47 -19.79 -5.89 -14.16
CA GLY A 47 -20.06 -5.79 -12.72
C GLY A 47 -18.92 -6.39 -11.88
N VAL A 48 -18.38 -7.54 -12.27
CA VAL A 48 -17.22 -8.16 -11.58
C VAL A 48 -15.99 -7.26 -11.53
N ASN A 49 -15.70 -6.48 -12.60
CA ASN A 49 -14.56 -5.56 -12.59
C ASN A 49 -14.79 -4.38 -11.63
N ARG A 50 -16.05 -4.00 -11.44
CA ARG A 50 -16.46 -2.90 -10.58
C ARG A 50 -16.45 -3.31 -9.11
N VAL A 51 -16.90 -4.53 -8.81
CA VAL A 51 -16.73 -5.16 -7.49
C VAL A 51 -15.24 -5.30 -7.14
N ARG A 52 -14.37 -5.57 -8.13
CA ARG A 52 -12.91 -5.58 -7.96
C ARG A 52 -12.26 -4.19 -7.88
N GLY A 53 -13.05 -3.12 -7.68
CA GLY A 53 -12.54 -1.77 -7.45
C GLY A 53 -12.08 -1.00 -8.69
N ARG A 54 -12.24 -1.51 -9.92
CA ARG A 54 -11.83 -0.76 -11.13
C ARG A 54 -12.75 0.43 -11.37
N GLY A 55 -12.26 1.64 -11.10
CA GLY A 55 -12.96 2.92 -11.18
C GLY A 55 -13.29 3.44 -12.58
N CYS A 56 -13.72 4.70 -12.65
CA CYS A 56 -13.90 5.43 -13.90
C CYS A 56 -12.55 5.63 -14.60
N PRO A 57 -12.37 5.17 -15.86
CA PRO A 57 -11.08 5.19 -16.54
C PRO A 57 -10.53 6.59 -16.82
N TRP A 58 -11.36 7.63 -16.75
CA TRP A 58 -10.94 9.03 -16.88
C TRP A 58 -10.69 9.68 -15.51
N CYS A 59 -11.34 9.20 -14.45
CA CYS A 59 -11.06 9.63 -13.08
C CYS A 59 -9.76 8.94 -12.56
N THR A 60 -9.41 7.74 -13.07
CA THR A 60 -8.08 7.11 -12.94
C THR A 60 -7.17 7.58 -14.07
N VAL A 61 -6.54 8.75 -13.90
CA VAL A 61 -5.60 9.33 -14.89
C VAL A 61 -4.33 8.47 -15.06
N VAL A 62 -4.08 7.55 -14.14
CA VAL A 62 -2.95 6.62 -14.13
C VAL A 62 -3.44 5.21 -13.80
N ALA A 63 -2.85 4.20 -14.43
CA ALA A 63 -3.10 2.77 -14.16
C ALA A 63 -2.53 2.30 -12.80
N VAL A 64 -2.55 3.19 -11.81
CA VAL A 64 -1.77 3.22 -10.57
C VAL A 64 -2.77 3.41 -9.43
N SER A 65 -2.53 2.80 -8.27
CA SER A 65 -3.46 2.90 -7.13
C SER A 65 -3.58 4.34 -6.64
N ILE A 66 -4.76 4.75 -6.18
CA ILE A 66 -4.92 6.07 -5.53
C ILE A 66 -4.03 6.19 -4.28
N ARG A 67 -3.76 5.07 -3.60
CA ARG A 67 -2.85 5.01 -2.45
C ARG A 67 -1.41 5.28 -2.88
N GLU A 68 -0.95 4.68 -3.98
CA GLU A 68 0.36 4.95 -4.60
C GLU A 68 0.51 6.42 -5.00
N VAL A 69 -0.49 6.98 -5.70
CA VAL A 69 -0.48 8.39 -6.13
C VAL A 69 -0.37 9.32 -4.93
N ARG A 70 -1.15 9.06 -3.88
CA ARG A 70 -1.15 9.90 -2.68
C ARG A 70 0.15 9.78 -1.91
N LEU A 71 0.67 8.56 -1.74
CA LEU A 71 1.96 8.31 -1.09
C LEU A 71 3.10 9.02 -1.84
N ALA A 72 3.13 8.92 -3.17
CA ALA A 72 4.13 9.60 -3.99
C ALA A 72 4.06 11.13 -3.83
N ALA A 73 2.85 11.70 -3.81
CA ALA A 73 2.66 13.14 -3.61
C ALA A 73 3.13 13.61 -2.23
N GLU A 74 2.88 12.83 -1.17
CA GLU A 74 3.33 13.17 0.18
C GLU A 74 4.84 13.02 0.34
N LEU A 75 5.45 11.97 -0.23
CA LEU A 75 6.90 11.81 -0.23
C LEU A 75 7.59 12.92 -1.02
N ALA A 76 7.05 13.34 -2.18
CA ALA A 76 7.59 14.45 -2.96
C ALA A 76 7.56 15.79 -2.20
N ALA A 77 6.61 15.96 -1.27
CA ALA A 77 6.58 17.14 -0.40
C ALA A 77 7.72 17.15 0.64
N VAL A 78 8.25 15.98 1.02
CA VAL A 78 9.35 15.81 1.99
C VAL A 78 10.71 15.69 1.31
N PHE A 79 10.76 15.15 0.09
CA PHE A 79 11.95 15.03 -0.74
C PHE A 79 11.88 15.97 -1.95
N PRO A 80 12.27 17.26 -1.79
CA PRO A 80 12.34 18.18 -2.93
C PRO A 80 13.19 17.60 -4.05
N GLY A 81 12.64 17.61 -5.27
CA GLY A 81 13.29 17.07 -6.47
C GLY A 81 12.94 15.62 -6.80
N LEU A 82 12.12 14.94 -5.98
CA LEU A 82 11.58 13.62 -6.34
C LEU A 82 10.71 13.72 -7.60
N ASP A 83 11.15 13.07 -8.67
CA ASP A 83 10.37 12.90 -9.90
C ASP A 83 9.37 11.76 -9.72
N VAL A 84 8.09 12.10 -9.61
CA VAL A 84 6.99 11.13 -9.42
C VAL A 84 6.50 10.51 -10.74
N GLU A 85 6.97 11.02 -11.88
CA GLU A 85 6.65 10.49 -13.21
C GLU A 85 7.68 9.44 -13.65
N ASP A 86 8.94 9.59 -13.24
CA ASP A 86 9.99 8.62 -13.52
C ASP A 86 9.86 7.37 -12.66
N ARG A 87 9.69 6.23 -13.32
CA ARG A 87 9.41 4.93 -12.69
C ARG A 87 10.28 3.82 -13.25
N ARG A 88 11.14 4.14 -14.22
CA ARG A 88 11.83 3.12 -15.02
C ARG A 88 13.25 2.93 -14.54
N VAL A 89 13.55 1.73 -14.08
CA VAL A 89 14.90 1.33 -13.71
C VAL A 89 15.49 0.49 -14.83
N GLU A 90 16.45 1.07 -15.56
CA GLU A 90 17.19 0.37 -16.60
C GLU A 90 18.31 -0.48 -16.00
N LEU A 91 18.34 -1.76 -16.36
CA LEU A 91 19.35 -2.71 -15.90
C LEU A 91 19.93 -3.46 -17.11
N PRO A 92 21.25 -3.73 -17.15
CA PRO A 92 21.89 -4.40 -18.26
C PRO A 92 21.29 -5.78 -18.55
N GLY A 93 21.11 -6.11 -19.84
CA GLY A 93 20.72 -7.46 -20.28
C GLY A 93 19.27 -7.85 -19.99
N ARG A 94 18.41 -6.91 -19.62
CA ARG A 94 17.00 -7.18 -19.28
C ARG A 94 16.08 -6.02 -19.62
N ARG A 95 14.78 -6.30 -19.67
CA ARG A 95 13.76 -5.27 -19.79
C ARG A 95 13.80 -4.37 -18.55
N ALA A 96 13.59 -3.06 -18.76
CA ALA A 96 13.47 -2.10 -17.68
C ALA A 96 12.44 -2.55 -16.65
N LEU A 97 12.79 -2.42 -15.37
CA LEU A 97 11.87 -2.62 -14.27
C LEU A 97 11.05 -1.35 -14.06
N GLU A 98 9.82 -1.54 -13.59
CA GLU A 98 8.93 -0.45 -13.21
C GLU A 98 8.84 -0.42 -11.69
N ALA A 99 9.06 0.75 -11.09
CA ALA A 99 8.94 1.02 -9.67
C ALA A 99 7.75 1.94 -9.43
N ASP A 100 7.05 1.79 -8.29
CA ASP A 100 5.90 2.63 -7.98
C ASP A 100 6.35 4.07 -7.71
N ILE A 101 7.45 4.22 -6.98
CA ILE A 101 8.11 5.49 -6.69
C ILE A 101 9.62 5.29 -6.82
N LEU A 102 10.28 6.12 -7.61
CA LEU A 102 11.72 6.08 -7.85
C LEU A 102 12.36 7.45 -7.62
N ASP A 103 13.27 7.51 -6.65
CA ASP A 103 14.25 8.58 -6.58
C ASP A 103 15.57 8.08 -7.17
N ARG A 104 15.78 8.36 -8.46
CA ARG A 104 16.99 7.90 -9.16
C ARG A 104 18.25 8.54 -8.59
N GLU A 105 18.19 9.82 -8.21
CA GLU A 105 19.35 10.57 -7.71
C GLU A 105 19.80 10.03 -6.35
N ARG A 106 18.84 9.79 -5.45
CA ARG A 106 19.09 9.29 -4.08
C ARG A 106 19.23 7.77 -4.01
N ARG A 107 19.02 7.08 -5.13
CA ARG A 107 19.00 5.61 -5.24
C ARG A 107 18.01 4.99 -4.26
N LEU A 108 16.79 5.54 -4.21
CA LEU A 108 15.70 5.05 -3.37
C LEU A 108 14.55 4.56 -4.25
N VAL A 109 14.00 3.40 -3.92
CA VAL A 109 12.78 2.85 -4.52
C VAL A 109 11.80 2.55 -3.41
N VAL A 110 10.55 3.00 -3.58
CA VAL A 110 9.43 2.62 -2.72
C VAL A 110 8.41 1.86 -3.57
N GLU A 111 8.03 0.68 -3.09
CA GLU A 111 7.07 -0.21 -3.76
C GLU A 111 5.84 -0.36 -2.88
N TYR A 112 4.66 -0.22 -3.46
CA TYR A 112 3.39 -0.40 -2.75
C TYR A 112 2.76 -1.74 -3.17
N ASP A 113 2.81 -2.71 -2.28
CA ASP A 113 2.24 -4.04 -2.46
C ASP A 113 0.82 -4.11 -1.89
N GLY A 114 -0.16 -3.72 -2.70
CA GLY A 114 -1.57 -3.96 -2.39
C GLY A 114 -1.93 -5.45 -2.41
N GLU A 115 -2.80 -5.87 -1.49
CA GLU A 115 -3.26 -7.26 -1.29
C GLU A 115 -4.09 -7.79 -2.49
N TYR A 116 -4.57 -6.89 -3.35
CA TYR A 116 -5.54 -7.13 -4.41
C TYR A 116 -5.11 -8.02 -5.60
N TRP A 117 -4.18 -8.97 -5.45
CA TRP A 117 -4.01 -10.09 -6.39
C TRP A 117 -3.51 -11.34 -5.66
N HIS A 118 -4.43 -12.07 -5.02
CA HIS A 118 -4.11 -13.27 -4.26
C HIS A 118 -3.48 -14.40 -5.09
N ALA A 119 -2.53 -15.05 -4.40
CA ALA A 119 -2.17 -16.46 -4.42
C ALA A 119 -1.28 -16.96 -5.57
N GLY A 120 0.02 -16.74 -5.42
CA GLY A 120 1.04 -17.63 -5.98
C GLY A 120 2.38 -17.40 -5.29
N GLU A 121 3.05 -18.48 -4.86
CA GLU A 121 4.46 -18.45 -4.41
C GLU A 121 5.35 -17.74 -5.44
N ASP A 122 4.97 -17.81 -6.72
CA ASP A 122 5.60 -17.10 -7.84
C ASP A 122 5.63 -15.58 -7.69
N LYS A 123 4.67 -14.94 -7.01
CA LYS A 123 4.68 -13.46 -6.84
C LYS A 123 5.67 -13.06 -5.75
N GLU A 124 5.67 -13.74 -4.61
CA GLU A 124 6.65 -13.50 -3.56
C GLU A 124 8.07 -13.74 -4.07
N GLN A 125 8.25 -14.79 -4.87
CA GLN A 125 9.51 -15.06 -5.55
C GLN A 125 9.89 -13.92 -6.53
N ARG A 126 8.95 -13.44 -7.35
CA ARG A 126 9.18 -12.28 -8.23
C ARG A 126 9.51 -11.00 -7.46
N ASP A 127 8.82 -10.72 -6.35
CA ASP A 127 9.06 -9.54 -5.52
C ASP A 127 10.45 -9.62 -4.86
N ARG A 128 10.85 -10.80 -4.38
CA ARG A 128 12.21 -11.07 -3.87
C ARG A 128 13.26 -10.90 -4.95
N GLU A 129 13.04 -11.47 -6.14
CA GLU A 129 13.96 -11.33 -7.28
C GLU A 129 14.09 -9.86 -7.71
N LYS A 130 12.96 -9.15 -7.80
CA LYS A 130 12.94 -7.72 -8.13
C LYS A 130 13.70 -6.91 -7.08
N THR A 131 13.46 -7.18 -5.80
CA THR A 131 14.15 -6.53 -4.69
C THR A 131 15.66 -6.80 -4.74
N ALA A 132 16.07 -8.05 -4.98
CA ALA A 132 17.47 -8.42 -5.11
C ALA A 132 18.14 -7.67 -6.26
N LEU A 133 17.52 -7.63 -7.44
CA LEU A 133 18.05 -6.94 -8.61
C LEU A 133 18.20 -5.42 -8.42
N LEU A 134 17.20 -4.79 -7.80
CA LEU A 134 17.26 -3.36 -7.48
C LEU A 134 18.35 -3.07 -6.44
N THR A 135 18.46 -3.93 -5.42
CA THR A 135 19.50 -3.81 -4.39
C THR A 135 20.90 -4.01 -4.97
N GLU A 136 21.09 -5.00 -5.84
CA GLU A 136 22.35 -5.24 -6.55
C GLU A 136 22.73 -4.06 -7.47
N ALA A 137 21.73 -3.35 -8.02
CA ALA A 137 21.92 -2.12 -8.77
C ALA A 137 22.18 -0.88 -7.90
N GLY A 138 22.30 -1.06 -6.58
CA GLY A 138 22.65 -0.01 -5.62
C GLY A 138 21.46 0.78 -5.09
N TYR A 139 20.22 0.35 -5.34
CA TYR A 139 19.04 1.01 -4.79
C TYR A 139 18.74 0.50 -3.37
N THR A 140 18.34 1.41 -2.49
CA THR A 140 17.62 1.05 -1.27
C THR A 140 16.16 0.82 -1.64
N VAL A 141 15.63 -0.36 -1.34
CA VAL A 141 14.24 -0.72 -1.64
C VAL A 141 13.45 -0.79 -0.34
N ILE A 142 12.36 -0.03 -0.25
CA ILE A 142 11.40 -0.08 0.85
C ILE A 142 10.07 -0.57 0.27
N ARG A 143 9.54 -1.70 0.74
CA ARG A 143 8.22 -2.18 0.32
C ARG A 143 7.18 -1.85 1.38
N VAL A 144 6.08 -1.21 0.98
CA VAL A 144 4.87 -1.02 1.78
C VAL A 144 3.96 -2.20 1.49
N ARG A 145 3.76 -3.08 2.47
CA ARG A 145 3.01 -4.33 2.33
C ARG A 145 1.74 -4.26 3.18
N GLU A 146 0.59 -4.54 2.59
CA GLU A 146 -0.66 -4.62 3.35
C GLU A 146 -0.64 -5.81 4.34
N ALA A 147 -1.29 -5.68 5.50
CA ALA A 147 -1.04 -6.47 6.72
C ALA A 147 -1.16 -7.99 6.58
N ALA A 148 -1.82 -8.47 5.53
CA ALA A 148 -1.86 -9.89 5.17
C ALA A 148 -0.53 -10.43 4.60
N LEU A 149 0.43 -9.56 4.29
CA LEU A 149 1.69 -9.90 3.65
C LEU A 149 2.87 -9.82 4.64
N CYS A 150 3.63 -10.91 4.73
CA CYS A 150 4.87 -10.95 5.50
C CYS A 150 5.92 -10.00 4.89
N PRO A 151 6.73 -9.30 5.70
CA PRO A 151 7.92 -8.58 5.24
C PRO A 151 8.88 -9.50 4.45
N LEU A 152 9.45 -8.99 3.36
CA LEU A 152 10.50 -9.66 2.58
C LEU A 152 11.91 -9.21 3.01
N ALA A 153 12.03 -7.99 3.52
CA ALA A 153 13.27 -7.40 4.00
C ALA A 153 13.06 -6.58 5.29
N ALA A 154 14.15 -6.29 5.99
CA ALA A 154 14.12 -5.49 7.23
C ALA A 154 13.68 -4.02 7.02
N ALA A 155 13.76 -3.53 5.78
CA ALA A 155 13.34 -2.19 5.41
C ALA A 155 11.85 -2.09 5.08
N ASP A 156 11.14 -3.22 4.99
CA ASP A 156 9.72 -3.24 4.61
C ASP A 156 8.83 -2.69 5.74
N VAL A 157 7.75 -2.04 5.32
CA VAL A 157 6.71 -1.49 6.18
C VAL A 157 5.46 -2.34 6.00
N VAL A 158 4.85 -2.76 7.10
CA VAL A 158 3.55 -3.46 7.09
C VAL A 158 2.46 -2.48 7.52
N VAL A 159 1.41 -2.33 6.71
CA VAL A 159 0.31 -1.38 6.92
C VAL A 159 -1.04 -2.08 6.86
N GLY A 160 -2.03 -1.61 7.63
CA GLY A 160 -3.40 -2.06 7.50
C GLY A 160 -4.04 -1.61 6.17
N GLU A 161 -4.99 -2.39 5.66
CA GLU A 161 -5.75 -2.06 4.43
C GLU A 161 -6.46 -0.70 4.55
N ASP A 162 -6.93 -0.38 5.75
CA ASP A 162 -7.67 0.85 6.08
C ASP A 162 -6.80 1.99 6.63
N ASP A 163 -5.47 1.80 6.74
CA ASP A 163 -4.60 2.85 7.28
C ASP A 163 -4.67 4.11 6.40
N ALA A 164 -4.72 5.29 7.03
CA ALA A 164 -4.68 6.56 6.34
C ALA A 164 -3.30 6.77 5.68
N ILE A 165 -3.25 7.46 4.53
CA ILE A 165 -2.01 7.56 3.75
C ILE A 165 -0.92 8.34 4.48
N ASP A 166 -1.27 9.34 5.28
CA ASP A 166 -0.33 10.05 6.13
C ASP A 166 0.38 9.13 7.15
N VAL A 167 -0.35 8.15 7.70
CA VAL A 167 0.23 7.11 8.56
C VAL A 167 1.20 6.22 7.79
N VAL A 168 0.81 5.81 6.57
CA VAL A 168 1.68 5.01 5.69
C VAL A 168 2.95 5.79 5.32
N THR A 169 2.80 7.05 4.93
CA THR A 169 3.91 7.95 4.59
C THR A 169 4.87 8.09 5.78
N ALA A 170 4.35 8.33 6.98
CA ALA A 170 5.18 8.43 8.19
C ALA A 170 5.99 7.14 8.43
N ALA A 171 5.37 5.97 8.27
CA ALA A 171 6.05 4.70 8.45
C ALA A 171 7.14 4.46 7.39
N VAL A 172 6.93 4.89 6.14
CA VAL A 172 7.98 4.89 5.10
C VAL A 172 9.13 5.82 5.47
N LEU A 173 8.82 7.04 5.92
CA LEU A 173 9.84 8.02 6.34
C LEU A 173 10.66 7.52 7.53
N ASP A 174 10.04 6.83 8.49
CA ASP A 174 10.77 6.21 9.61
C ASP A 174 11.77 5.16 9.12
N ARG A 175 11.41 4.36 8.09
CA ARG A 175 12.36 3.42 7.47
C ARG A 175 13.44 4.11 6.65
N VAL A 176 13.11 5.19 5.95
CA VAL A 176 14.15 6.01 5.32
C VAL A 176 15.10 6.54 6.39
N ALA A 177 14.61 7.04 7.52
CA ALA A 177 15.45 7.53 8.62
C ALA A 177 16.35 6.44 9.22
N GLU A 178 15.83 5.22 9.36
CA GLU A 178 16.59 4.10 9.92
C GLU A 178 17.69 3.59 8.98
N PHE A 179 17.37 3.42 7.69
CA PHE A 179 18.27 2.76 6.73
C PHE A 179 19.08 3.74 5.87
N ARG A 180 18.57 4.95 5.67
CA ARG A 180 19.13 6.00 4.82
C ARG A 180 18.94 7.40 5.46
N PRO A 181 19.43 7.61 6.69
CA PRO A 181 19.30 8.90 7.38
C PRO A 181 19.92 10.06 6.58
N ASP A 182 20.92 9.77 5.74
CA ASP A 182 21.56 10.70 4.80
C ASP A 182 20.56 11.41 3.88
N LEU A 183 19.44 10.76 3.56
CA LEU A 183 18.42 11.31 2.66
C LEU A 183 17.50 12.33 3.33
N LEU A 184 17.44 12.34 4.66
CA LEU A 184 16.59 13.25 5.45
C LEU A 184 17.39 14.41 6.06
N THR A 185 18.71 14.29 6.10
CA THR A 185 19.60 15.39 6.49
C THR A 185 19.80 16.34 5.31
N ALA A 186 19.59 17.64 5.53
CA ALA A 186 19.49 18.69 4.51
C ALA A 186 20.78 19.00 3.71
N GLU A 187 21.76 18.11 3.64
CA GLU A 187 22.89 18.26 2.74
C GLU A 187 22.59 17.54 1.41
N GLN A 188 22.18 18.34 0.42
CA GLN A 188 22.14 17.91 -0.97
C GLN A 188 23.51 17.34 -1.36
N PRO A 189 23.61 16.12 -1.92
CA PRO A 189 24.90 15.58 -2.32
C PRO A 189 25.51 16.46 -3.41
N SER A 190 26.69 17.02 -3.13
CA SER A 190 27.54 17.62 -4.17
C SER A 190 27.98 16.51 -5.14
N PRO A 191 28.14 16.80 -6.44
CA PRO A 191 28.36 15.78 -7.47
C PRO A 191 29.74 15.08 -7.45
N THR A 192 30.48 15.10 -6.34
CA THR A 192 31.91 14.70 -6.34
C THR A 192 32.28 13.41 -5.60
N ASP A 193 31.40 12.77 -4.82
CA ASP A 193 31.78 11.58 -4.04
C ASP A 193 31.16 10.26 -4.53
N ALA A 194 31.06 10.07 -5.85
CA ALA A 194 30.66 8.81 -6.47
C ALA A 194 31.78 7.72 -6.48
N ALA A 195 32.64 7.69 -5.47
CA ALA A 195 33.76 6.75 -5.39
C ALA A 195 34.11 6.34 -3.95
N ALA A 196 33.13 5.89 -3.17
CA ALA A 196 33.41 5.13 -1.95
C ALA A 196 32.45 3.93 -1.87
N GLY A 197 32.98 2.73 -2.17
CA GLY A 197 32.25 1.48 -2.00
C GLY A 197 31.86 1.24 -0.54
N PRO A 198 30.74 0.54 -0.26
CA PRO A 198 30.23 0.41 1.09
C PRO A 198 31.20 -0.36 1.99
N SER A 199 31.63 0.29 3.07
CA SER A 199 32.39 -0.32 4.16
C SER A 199 31.54 -1.39 4.86
N GLN A 200 32.18 -2.49 5.24
CA GLN A 200 31.51 -3.65 5.83
C GLN A 200 30.94 -3.33 7.21
N LEU A 201 29.65 -3.01 7.29
CA LEU A 201 28.93 -3.06 8.57
C LEU A 201 28.78 -4.52 9.00
N ARG A 202 29.37 -4.84 10.16
CA ARG A 202 29.24 -6.13 10.82
C ARG A 202 27.77 -6.38 11.18
N ARG A 203 27.21 -7.45 10.62
CA ARG A 203 25.86 -7.93 10.92
C ARG A 203 25.81 -8.47 12.34
N ARG A 204 24.92 -7.91 13.18
CA ARG A 204 24.30 -8.65 14.28
C ARG A 204 22.95 -9.15 13.76
N THR A 205 22.73 -10.45 13.83
CA THR A 205 21.43 -11.07 13.52
C THR A 205 20.45 -10.81 14.66
N PRO A 206 19.32 -10.13 14.43
CA PRO A 206 18.24 -10.07 15.41
C PRO A 206 17.40 -11.36 15.35
N ALA A 207 16.78 -11.70 16.48
CA ALA A 207 16.16 -13.00 16.76
C ALA A 207 14.81 -13.29 16.07
N TRP A 208 14.43 -12.58 15.01
CA TRP A 208 13.12 -12.76 14.33
C TRP A 208 13.20 -13.44 12.95
N LEU A 209 14.34 -14.05 12.62
CA LEU A 209 14.60 -14.78 11.37
C LEU A 209 13.94 -16.18 11.28
N THR A 210 12.69 -16.32 11.73
CA THR A 210 11.95 -17.58 11.52
C THR A 210 10.53 -17.29 11.05
N CYS A 211 10.36 -17.20 9.73
CA CYS A 211 9.07 -17.44 9.11
C CYS A 211 9.29 -18.45 7.98
N ALA A 212 8.65 -19.61 8.11
CA ALA A 212 8.64 -20.63 7.06
C ALA A 212 7.60 -20.25 5.99
N PRO A 213 7.85 -20.52 4.71
CA PRO A 213 6.89 -20.21 3.64
C PRO A 213 5.54 -20.91 3.90
N GLY A 214 4.44 -20.15 3.81
CA GLY A 214 3.06 -20.67 3.85
C GLY A 214 2.27 -20.46 5.14
N SER A 215 2.82 -19.84 6.18
CA SER A 215 2.04 -19.52 7.40
C SER A 215 1.33 -18.17 7.29
N ARG A 216 0.00 -18.16 7.37
CA ARG A 216 -0.77 -16.95 7.70
C ARG A 216 -0.36 -16.50 9.10
N HIS A 217 -0.12 -15.20 9.27
CA HIS A 217 -0.08 -14.61 10.60
C HIS A 217 -1.49 -14.62 11.17
N ASP A 218 -1.78 -15.53 12.10
CA ASP A 218 -2.89 -15.30 13.02
C ASP A 218 -2.52 -14.08 13.88
N PRO A 219 -3.36 -13.03 13.94
CA PRO A 219 -3.14 -11.94 14.87
C PRO A 219 -3.13 -12.50 16.29
N ALA A 220 -2.14 -12.09 17.08
CA ALA A 220 -2.06 -12.45 18.49
C ALA A 220 -3.40 -12.12 19.19
N PRO A 221 -3.93 -13.01 20.07
CA PRO A 221 -5.18 -12.74 20.76
C PRO A 221 -5.03 -11.46 21.59
N GLU A 222 -5.90 -10.50 21.30
CA GLU A 222 -6.01 -9.23 22.02
C GLU A 222 -6.22 -9.52 23.52
N GLU A 223 -5.23 -9.20 24.35
CA GLU A 223 -5.37 -9.31 25.80
C GLU A 223 -6.45 -8.32 26.26
N ARG A 224 -7.64 -8.86 26.57
CA ARG A 224 -8.71 -8.09 27.18
C ARG A 224 -8.22 -7.51 28.51
N PRO A 225 -8.30 -6.18 28.74
CA PRO A 225 -7.95 -5.61 30.03
C PRO A 225 -8.90 -6.14 31.12
N ALA A 226 -8.31 -6.48 32.28
CA ALA A 226 -9.02 -7.04 33.42
C ALA A 226 -10.18 -6.13 33.89
N PRO A 227 -11.34 -6.69 34.29
CA PRO A 227 -12.46 -5.89 34.77
C PRO A 227 -12.11 -5.19 36.10
N ALA A 228 -12.46 -3.90 36.17
CA ALA A 228 -12.25 -3.06 37.36
C ALA A 228 -12.97 -3.63 38.60
N PRO A 229 -12.39 -3.49 39.81
CA PRO A 229 -12.97 -4.06 41.03
C PRO A 229 -14.30 -3.38 41.40
N THR A 230 -15.34 -4.20 41.55
CA THR A 230 -16.66 -3.79 42.02
C THR A 230 -16.60 -3.18 43.42
N ARG A 231 -16.92 -1.88 43.52
CA ARG A 231 -17.12 -1.21 44.82
C ARG A 231 -18.32 -1.84 45.54
N ARG A 232 -18.08 -2.51 46.67
CA ARG A 232 -19.11 -2.98 47.59
C ARG A 232 -19.94 -1.78 48.07
N ARG A 233 -21.22 -1.73 47.68
CA ARG A 233 -22.21 -0.83 48.30
C ARG A 233 -22.48 -1.31 49.72
N THR A 234 -22.08 -0.52 50.71
CA THR A 234 -22.49 -0.70 52.11
C THR A 234 -23.99 -0.41 52.21
N ARG A 235 -24.77 -1.38 52.71
CA ARG A 235 -26.19 -1.20 53.03
C ARG A 235 -26.32 -0.28 54.25
N ARG A 236 -27.07 0.81 54.10
CA ARG A 236 -27.50 1.68 55.20
C ARG A 236 -28.74 1.05 55.87
N PRO A 237 -28.86 1.01 57.20
CA PRO A 237 -29.97 0.32 57.87
C PRO A 237 -31.26 1.13 57.80
N ALA A 238 -32.38 0.40 57.73
CA ALA A 238 -33.74 0.93 57.67
C ALA A 238 -34.14 1.66 58.97
N ARG A 239 -34.74 2.84 58.85
CA ARG A 239 -35.51 3.46 59.93
C ARG A 239 -36.98 3.07 59.78
N ARG A 240 -37.52 2.46 60.82
CA ARG A 240 -38.95 2.23 61.06
C ARG A 240 -39.63 3.55 61.40
N SER A 241 -40.82 3.77 60.83
CA SER A 241 -42.07 4.19 61.48
C SER A 241 -43.19 4.15 60.46
#